data_AF-A0A7K5D6N4-F1
#
_entry.id   AF-A0A7K5D6N4-F1
#
_cell.length_a   1.000
_cell.length_b   1.000
_cell.length_c   1.000
_cell.angle_alpha   90.00
_cell.angle_beta   90.00
_cell.angle_gamma   90.00
#
_symmetry.space_group_name_H-M   'P 1'
#
loop_
_entity.id
_entity.type
_entity.pdbx_description
1 polymer ?
#
loop_
_entity_poly.entity_id
_entity_poly.type
_entity_poly.pdbx_seq_one_letter_code
_entity_poly.pdbx_strand_id
1 'polypeptide(L)'
;AKHVIKTIQWTTGNNFTVERGQQQIEELISTWDIHESWLHHSEFLEEEDLKDSKRYHYRACWGIPTRRKPIPRATASVYFVIVISKLKPDTSPVEVFFRLESSRLIRRPEEFQFREKWLQDIIENKIILMERL
;
A
#
# COMPACT_ATOMS: atom_id res chain seq x y z
N ALA A 1 -11.83 6.87 -22.32
CA ALA A 1 -11.69 8.10 -21.51
C ALA A 1 -10.25 8.17 -21.02
N LYS A 2 -9.60 9.35 -21.02
CA LYS A 2 -8.28 9.51 -20.40
C LYS A 2 -8.47 9.37 -18.88
N HIS A 3 -8.08 8.24 -18.30
CA HIS A 3 -8.10 8.08 -16.84
C HIS A 3 -6.98 8.93 -16.24
N VAL A 4 -7.36 9.97 -15.50
CA VAL A 4 -6.41 10.79 -14.74
C VAL A 4 -6.03 9.99 -13.50
N ILE A 5 -4.74 9.67 -13.37
CA ILE A 5 -4.21 9.06 -12.15
C ILE A 5 -4.31 10.11 -11.04
N LYS A 6 -5.08 9.80 -10.00
CA LYS A 6 -5.22 10.66 -8.83
C LYS A 6 -4.04 10.41 -7.89
N THR A 7 -3.16 11.39 -7.78
CA THR A 7 -1.98 11.33 -6.91
C THR A 7 -2.08 12.40 -5.82
N ILE A 8 -1.47 12.14 -4.68
CA ILE A 8 -1.29 13.11 -3.58
C ILE A 8 0.12 13.71 -3.63
N GLN A 9 0.31 14.84 -2.94
CA GLN A 9 1.64 15.42 -2.73
C GLN A 9 2.27 14.80 -1.48
N TRP A 10 3.39 14.10 -1.66
CA TRP A 10 4.11 13.47 -0.56
C TRP A 10 4.85 14.49 0.30
N THR A 11 4.99 14.20 1.59
CA THR A 11 5.76 15.04 2.51
C THR A 11 7.24 15.06 2.12
N THR A 12 7.97 16.05 2.61
CA THR A 12 9.41 16.18 2.44
C THR A 12 10.17 15.36 3.48
N GLY A 13 11.42 15.01 3.19
CA GLY A 13 12.26 14.21 4.08
C GLY A 13 12.39 14.78 5.51
N ASN A 14 12.55 16.10 5.65
CA ASN A 14 12.65 16.78 6.95
C ASN A 14 11.36 16.76 7.79
N ASN A 15 10.19 16.66 7.14
CA ASN A 15 8.88 16.69 7.79
C ASN A 15 8.28 15.29 7.91
N PHE A 16 9.07 14.25 7.62
CA PHE A 16 8.60 12.89 7.64
C PHE A 16 8.59 12.32 9.06
N THR A 17 7.49 11.70 9.43
CA THR A 17 7.38 10.79 10.59
C THR A 17 6.66 9.53 10.15
N VAL A 18 6.76 8.46 10.96
CA VAL A 18 6.08 7.19 10.67
C VAL A 18 4.57 7.38 10.56
N GLU A 19 3.99 8.16 11.48
CA GLU A 19 2.56 8.46 11.53
C GLU A 19 2.13 9.29 10.32
N ARG A 20 2.94 10.28 9.92
CA ARG A 20 2.65 11.07 8.71
C ARG A 20 2.73 10.21 7.46
N GLY A 21 3.71 9.31 7.37
CA GLY A 21 3.83 8.35 6.28
C GLY A 21 2.59 7.46 6.16
N GLN A 22 2.15 6.89 7.29
CA GLN A 22 0.93 6.08 7.35
C GLN A 22 -0.33 6.89 6.96
N GLN A 23 -0.47 8.11 7.47
CA GLN A 23 -1.57 9.00 7.10
C GLN A 23 -1.60 9.27 5.59
N GLN A 24 -0.44 9.55 4.97
CA GLN A 24 -0.38 9.79 3.53
C GLN A 24 -0.63 8.51 2.71
N ILE A 25 -0.31 7.33 3.23
CA ILE A 25 -0.73 6.07 2.61
C ILE A 25 -2.26 5.96 2.61
N GLU A 26 -2.94 6.31 3.70
CA GLU A 26 -4.41 6.34 3.76
C GLU A 26 -5.00 7.41 2.82
N GLU A 27 -4.39 8.60 2.75
CA GLU A 27 -4.76 9.64 1.78
C GLU A 27 -4.64 9.12 0.34
N LEU A 28 -3.55 8.41 0.01
CA LEU A 28 -3.37 7.78 -1.29
C LEU A 28 -4.43 6.70 -1.56
N ILE A 29 -4.67 5.81 -0.60
CA ILE A 29 -5.65 4.73 -0.74
C ILE A 29 -7.05 5.31 -0.98
N SER A 30 -7.39 6.43 -0.35
CA SER A 30 -8.68 7.10 -0.56
C SER A 30 -8.88 7.61 -2.00
N THR A 31 -7.81 7.75 -2.79
CA THR A 31 -7.92 8.11 -4.21
C THR A 31 -8.22 6.90 -5.11
N TRP A 32 -8.08 5.68 -4.59
CA TRP A 32 -8.32 4.45 -5.34
C TRP A 32 -9.81 4.24 -5.57
N ASP A 33 -10.15 3.78 -6.78
CA ASP A 33 -11.53 3.45 -7.16
C ASP A 33 -11.82 2.00 -6.76
N ILE A 34 -12.14 1.81 -5.48
CA ILE A 34 -12.42 0.51 -4.86
C ILE A 34 -13.81 0.55 -4.22
N HIS A 35 -14.56 -0.53 -4.36
CA HIS A 35 -15.88 -0.67 -3.79
C HIS A 35 -15.86 -0.61 -2.25
N GLU A 36 -16.84 0.07 -1.65
CA GLU A 36 -16.96 0.31 -0.20
C GLU A 36 -17.04 -0.96 0.68
N SER A 37 -17.33 -2.11 0.08
CA SER A 37 -17.32 -3.40 0.80
C SER A 37 -15.92 -3.86 1.21
N TRP A 38 -14.89 -3.32 0.57
CA TRP A 38 -13.52 -3.56 0.96
C TRP A 38 -13.18 -2.70 2.17
N LEU A 39 -12.88 -3.36 3.27
CA LEU A 39 -12.33 -2.71 4.45
C LEU A 39 -10.83 -2.95 4.51
N HIS A 40 -10.10 -1.94 4.98
CA HIS A 40 -8.67 -2.03 5.18
C HIS A 40 -8.20 -1.35 6.44
N HIS A 41 -6.98 -1.68 6.82
CA HIS A 41 -6.20 -1.02 7.86
C HIS A 41 -4.74 -1.00 7.44
N SER A 42 -4.09 0.15 7.52
CA SER A 42 -2.64 0.26 7.40
C SER A 42 -1.93 0.15 8.74
N GLU A 43 -0.73 -0.42 8.74
CA GLU A 43 0.15 -0.48 9.90
C GLU A 43 1.61 -0.28 9.47
N PHE A 44 2.41 0.27 10.38
CA PHE A 44 3.86 0.32 10.26
C PHE A 44 4.47 -1.05 10.61
N LEU A 45 5.47 -1.47 9.84
CA LEU A 45 6.17 -2.73 10.07
C LEU A 45 7.56 -2.50 10.66
N GLU A 46 8.42 -1.79 9.91
CA GLU A 46 9.83 -1.63 10.29
C GLU A 46 10.49 -0.42 9.62
N GLU A 47 11.57 0.06 10.24
CA GLU A 47 12.50 1.04 9.69
C GLU A 47 13.81 0.32 9.35
N GLU A 48 14.31 0.53 8.13
CA GLU A 48 15.64 0.12 7.71
C GLU A 48 16.52 1.36 7.50
N ASP A 49 17.60 1.46 8.27
CA ASP A 49 18.61 2.50 8.06
C ASP A 49 19.77 1.94 7.21
N LEU A 50 19.83 2.34 5.94
CA LEU A 50 20.86 1.94 4.99
C LEU A 50 21.89 3.06 4.83
N LYS A 51 23.04 2.73 4.22
CA LYS A 51 24.13 3.68 3.99
C LYS A 51 23.66 4.98 3.32
N ASP A 52 22.84 4.87 2.28
CA ASP A 52 22.46 6.00 1.41
C ASP A 52 20.98 6.41 1.54
N SER A 53 20.19 5.70 2.36
CA SER A 53 18.76 5.97 2.51
C SER A 53 18.18 5.39 3.81
N LYS A 54 17.11 5.99 4.32
CA LYS A 54 16.21 5.36 5.28
C LYS A 54 14.97 4.85 4.58
N ARG A 55 14.47 3.67 4.97
CA ARG A 55 13.26 3.07 4.42
C ARG A 55 12.28 2.75 5.53
N TYR A 56 11.01 3.04 5.29
CA TYR A 56 9.92 2.81 6.21
C TYR A 56 8.91 1.90 5.53
N HIS A 57 8.71 0.72 6.10
CA HIS A 57 7.85 -0.31 5.55
C HIS A 57 6.49 -0.29 6.23
N TYR A 58 5.44 -0.38 5.42
CA TYR A 58 4.06 -0.41 5.86
C TYR A 58 3.31 -1.53 5.17
N ARG A 59 2.23 -1.98 5.79
CA ARG A 59 1.28 -2.93 5.21
C ARG A 59 -0.12 -2.36 5.30
N ALA A 60 -0.84 -2.37 4.19
CA ALA A 60 -2.29 -2.23 4.17
C ALA A 60 -2.91 -3.62 3.99
N CYS A 61 -3.64 -4.07 5.00
CA CYS A 61 -4.38 -5.33 5.00
C CYS A 61 -5.82 -5.09 4.57
N TRP A 62 -6.30 -5.84 3.58
CA TRP A 62 -7.60 -5.70 2.95
C TRP A 62 -8.45 -6.95 3.12
N GLY A 63 -9.76 -6.79 3.31
CA GLY A 63 -10.71 -7.90 3.32
C GLY A 63 -12.15 -7.44 3.09
N ILE A 64 -13.01 -8.42 2.77
CA ILE A 64 -14.46 -8.20 2.62
C ILE A 64 -15.17 -8.98 3.73
N PRO A 65 -15.50 -8.35 4.87
CA PRO A 65 -16.30 -9.00 5.90
C PRO A 65 -17.73 -9.18 5.41
N THR A 66 -18.39 -10.25 5.85
CA THR A 66 -19.81 -10.49 5.58
C THR A 66 -20.55 -10.76 6.87
N ARG A 67 -21.87 -10.51 6.91
CA ARG A 67 -22.69 -10.83 8.11
C ARG A 67 -22.54 -12.28 8.57
N ARG A 68 -22.33 -13.22 7.65
CA ARG A 68 -22.15 -14.65 7.96
C ARG A 68 -20.71 -15.01 8.33
N LYS A 69 -19.73 -14.19 7.92
CA LYS A 69 -18.29 -14.40 8.17
C LYS A 69 -17.65 -13.03 8.44
N PRO A 70 -17.75 -12.51 9.69
CA PRO A 70 -17.22 -11.19 10.04
C PRO A 70 -15.70 -11.16 9.99
N ILE A 71 -15.04 -12.29 10.21
CA ILE A 71 -13.61 -12.49 9.97
C ILE A 71 -13.47 -13.15 8.60
N PRO A 72 -12.89 -12.47 7.59
CA PRO A 72 -12.68 -13.04 6.26
C PRO A 72 -11.80 -14.31 6.32
N ARG A 73 -12.11 -15.31 5.47
CA ARG A 73 -11.30 -16.55 5.35
C ARG A 73 -9.88 -16.28 4.82
N ALA A 74 -9.75 -15.25 4.00
CA ALA A 74 -8.50 -14.79 3.43
C ALA A 74 -8.54 -13.26 3.30
N THR A 75 -7.37 -12.65 3.41
CA THR A 75 -7.14 -11.21 3.24
C THR A 75 -6.14 -10.97 2.11
N ALA A 76 -6.11 -9.75 1.60
CA ALA A 76 -5.10 -9.30 0.65
C ALA A 76 -4.18 -8.25 1.30
N SER A 77 -2.87 -8.35 1.10
CA SER A 77 -1.92 -7.34 1.60
C SER A 77 -1.27 -6.54 0.48
N VAL A 78 -1.22 -5.22 0.66
CA VAL A 78 -0.40 -4.29 -0.14
C VAL A 78 0.71 -3.76 0.76
N TYR A 79 1.95 -3.91 0.31
CA TYR A 79 3.12 -3.43 1.04
C TYR A 79 3.61 -2.12 0.44
N PHE A 80 3.81 -1.12 1.28
CA PHE A 80 4.36 0.17 0.90
C PHE A 80 5.74 0.35 1.49
N VAL A 81 6.61 1.03 0.75
CA VAL A 81 7.93 1.44 1.21
C VAL A 81 8.08 2.93 0.91
N ILE A 82 8.28 3.72 1.96
CA ILE A 82 8.64 5.13 1.84
C ILE A 82 10.15 5.24 2.04
N VAL A 83 10.83 5.90 1.11
CA VAL A 83 12.29 6.01 1.06
C VAL A 83 12.69 7.47 1.15
N ILE A 84 13.57 7.77 2.12
CA ILE A 84 14.24 9.05 2.27
C ILE A 84 15.70 8.85 1.89
N SER A 85 16.13 9.47 0.80
CA SER A 85 17.53 9.42 0.39
C SER A 85 18.38 10.38 1.22
N LYS A 86 19.50 9.90 1.76
CA LYS A 86 20.50 10.72 2.46
C LYS A 86 21.35 11.56 1.50
N LEU A 87 21.29 11.26 0.20
CA LEU A 87 22.03 11.95 -0.85
C LEU A 87 21.24 13.14 -1.43
N LYS A 88 19.91 13.17 -1.22
CA LYS A 88 19.03 14.24 -1.70
C LYS A 88 18.84 15.28 -0.60
N PRO A 89 18.57 16.55 -0.95
CA PRO A 89 18.22 17.57 0.03
C PRO A 89 16.98 17.15 0.84
N ASP A 90 16.95 17.44 2.14
CA ASP A 90 15.83 17.07 3.03
C ASP A 90 14.50 17.77 2.67
N THR A 91 14.57 18.83 1.85
CA THR A 91 13.40 19.51 1.27
C THR A 91 12.79 18.77 0.09
N SER A 92 13.41 17.69 -0.38
CA SER A 92 12.87 16.86 -1.46
C SER A 92 11.71 16.00 -0.94
N PRO A 93 10.65 15.77 -1.75
CA PRO A 93 9.60 14.81 -1.42
C PRO A 93 10.17 13.40 -1.21
N VAL A 94 9.57 12.65 -0.29
CA VAL A 94 9.90 11.23 -0.09
C VAL A 94 9.51 10.40 -1.30
N GLU A 95 10.27 9.35 -1.58
CA GLU A 95 9.94 8.40 -2.65
C GLU A 95 9.05 7.28 -2.11
N VAL A 96 7.97 6.97 -2.83
CA VAL A 96 7.03 5.92 -2.40
C VAL A 96 6.93 4.82 -3.43
N PHE A 97 6.97 3.60 -2.94
CA PHE A 97 6.82 2.39 -3.73
C PHE A 97 5.80 1.48 -3.09
N PHE A 98 5.13 0.65 -3.89
CA PHE A 98 4.27 -0.40 -3.37
C PHE A 98 4.38 -1.70 -4.17
N ARG A 99 4.01 -2.81 -3.53
CA ARG A 99 3.85 -4.12 -4.15
C ARG A 99 2.66 -4.86 -3.55
N LEU A 100 2.11 -5.79 -4.33
CA LEU A 100 1.07 -6.71 -3.89
C LEU A 100 1.71 -7.94 -3.26
N GLU A 101 1.10 -8.58 -2.28
CA GLU A 101 1.69 -9.78 -1.64
C GLU A 101 1.96 -10.95 -2.60
N SER A 102 1.14 -11.09 -3.65
CA SER A 102 1.27 -12.14 -4.67
C SER A 102 2.26 -11.78 -5.78
N SER A 103 2.88 -10.60 -5.73
CA SER A 103 3.71 -10.07 -6.82
C SER A 103 5.05 -9.52 -6.34
N ARG A 104 6.11 -9.79 -7.10
CA ARG A 104 7.42 -9.17 -6.92
C ARG A 104 7.55 -7.82 -7.63
N LEU A 105 6.54 -7.41 -8.40
CA LEU A 105 6.57 -6.16 -9.16
C LEU A 105 6.41 -4.97 -8.21
N ILE A 106 7.42 -4.11 -8.18
CA ILE A 106 7.43 -2.85 -7.44
C ILE A 106 6.88 -1.76 -8.36
N ARG A 107 5.96 -0.93 -7.85
CA ARG A 107 5.33 0.16 -8.59
C ARG A 107 5.43 1.47 -7.85
N ARG A 108 5.44 2.58 -8.59
CA ARG A 108 5.26 3.94 -8.05
C ARG A 108 3.78 4.32 -8.09
N PRO A 109 3.22 4.94 -7.03
CA PRO A 109 1.83 5.39 -7.02
C PRO A 109 1.44 6.36 -8.15
N GLU A 110 2.41 7.13 -8.65
CA GLU A 110 2.22 8.12 -9.73
C GLU A 110 2.03 7.50 -11.11
N GLU A 111 2.52 6.28 -11.32
CA GLU A 111 2.60 5.66 -12.65
C GLU A 111 1.43 4.72 -12.95
N PHE A 112 0.72 4.25 -11.91
CA PHE A 112 -0.29 3.20 -12.06
C PHE A 112 -1.54 3.50 -11.23
N GLN A 113 -2.69 3.39 -11.87
CA GLN A 113 -3.97 3.32 -11.17
C GLN A 113 -4.14 1.94 -10.52
N PHE A 114 -4.39 1.92 -9.22
CA PHE A 114 -4.69 0.69 -8.49
C PHE A 114 -6.00 0.07 -8.99
N ARG A 115 -6.04 -1.27 -9.12
CA ARG A 115 -7.23 -2.00 -9.57
C ARG A 115 -7.72 -2.94 -8.48
N GLU A 116 -9.00 -2.81 -8.12
CA GLU A 116 -9.65 -3.70 -7.16
C GLU A 116 -9.47 -5.19 -7.49
N LYS A 117 -9.50 -5.54 -8.80
CA LYS A 117 -9.29 -6.92 -9.27
C LYS A 117 -8.02 -7.56 -8.71
N TRP A 118 -6.96 -6.77 -8.46
CA TRP A 118 -5.73 -7.30 -7.88
C TRP A 118 -5.94 -7.85 -6.46
N LEU A 119 -6.80 -7.24 -5.66
CA LEU A 119 -7.15 -7.73 -4.32
C LEU A 119 -8.05 -8.98 -4.42
N GLN A 120 -9.01 -8.97 -5.35
CA GLN A 120 -9.89 -10.11 -5.63
C GLN A 120 -9.07 -11.35 -6.01
N ASP A 121 -8.19 -11.22 -7.00
CA ASP A 121 -7.36 -12.32 -7.51
C ASP A 121 -6.48 -12.92 -6.38
N ILE A 122 -5.98 -12.09 -5.46
CA ILE A 122 -5.23 -12.56 -4.30
C ILE A 122 -6.09 -13.43 -3.37
N ILE A 123 -7.27 -12.93 -2.98
CA ILE A 123 -8.16 -13.63 -2.05
C ILE A 123 -8.68 -14.94 -2.67
N GLU A 124 -9.11 -14.90 -3.93
CA GLU A 124 -9.60 -16.07 -4.66
C GLU A 124 -8.54 -17.16 -4.74
N ASN A 125 -7.29 -16.80 -5.09
CA ASN A 125 -6.19 -17.77 -5.15
C ASN A 125 -5.88 -18.39 -3.79
N LYS A 126 -5.91 -17.61 -2.70
CA LYS A 126 -5.74 -18.15 -1.35
C LYS A 126 -6.85 -19.14 -1.00
N ILE A 127 -8.11 -18.83 -1.31
CA ILE A 127 -9.26 -19.71 -1.05
C ILE A 127 -9.13 -21.01 -1.85
N ILE A 128 -8.80 -20.94 -3.14
CA ILE A 128 -8.63 -22.13 -4.01
C ILE A 128 -7.54 -23.04 -3.46
N LEU A 129 -6.42 -22.49 -2.98
CA LEU A 129 -5.34 -23.28 -2.39
C LEU A 129 -5.76 -23.93 -1.07
N MET A 130 -6.51 -23.22 -0.22
CA MET A 130 -7.02 -23.76 1.04
C MET A 130 -8.03 -24.89 0.85
N GLU A 131 -8.81 -24.87 -0.24
CA GLU A 131 -9.82 -25.90 -0.53
C GLU A 131 -9.23 -27.16 -1.18
N ARG A 132 -7.95 -27.12 -1.58
CA ARG A 132 -7.20 -28.26 -2.11
C ARG A 132 -6.38 -29.01 -1.06
N LEU A 133 -6.33 -28.48 0.17
CA LEU A 133 -5.67 -29.08 1.33
C LEU A 133 -6.69 -29.90 2.14
#